data_AF-A0A4V6N5Y7-F1
#
_entry.id   AF-A0A4V6N5Y7-F1
#
_cell.length_a   1.000
_cell.length_b   1.000
_cell.length_c   1.000
_cell.angle_alpha   90.00
_cell.angle_beta   90.00
_cell.angle_gamma   90.00
#
_symmetry.space_group_name_H-M   'P 1'
#
loop_
_entity.id
_entity.type
_entity.pdbx_description
1 polymer ?
#
loop_
_entity_poly.entity_id
_entity_poly.type
_entity_poly.pdbx_seq_one_letter_code
_entity_poly.pdbx_strand_id
1 'polypeptide(L)'
;MKKKLSCRYVLLAMCLSVYGVLNAVIARAQDGEAGIRAAADQVSGYFDTGCDLVYAIGAVVGLIGAVKVFNKWNAGEPDTNKVAAAWFGSCIFLVIVATVLKSFFGV
;
A
#
# COMPACT_ATOMS: atom_id res chain seq x y z
N MET A 1 27.58 -43.62 34.37
CA MET A 1 26.50 -42.80 33.76
C MET A 1 26.94 -41.41 33.25
N LYS A 2 27.85 -40.69 33.90
CA LYS A 2 28.25 -39.30 33.52
C LYS A 2 28.81 -39.14 32.09
N LYS A 3 29.51 -40.15 31.54
CA LYS A 3 30.10 -40.11 30.18
C LYS A 3 29.07 -40.09 29.04
N LYS A 4 27.93 -40.80 29.18
CA LYS A 4 26.84 -40.80 28.19
C LYS A 4 26.08 -39.46 28.18
N LEU A 5 25.97 -38.80 29.34
CA LEU A 5 25.30 -37.51 29.47
C LEU A 5 26.11 -36.37 28.84
N SER A 6 27.44 -36.36 29.04
CA SER A 6 28.35 -35.38 28.42
C SER A 6 28.38 -35.48 26.88
N CYS A 7 28.30 -36.68 26.32
CA CYS A 7 28.22 -36.89 24.87
C CYS A 7 26.92 -36.34 24.25
N ARG A 8 25.78 -36.45 24.95
CA ARG A 8 24.49 -35.87 24.52
C ARG A 8 24.50 -34.33 24.53
N TYR A 9 25.15 -33.71 25.52
CA TYR A 9 25.31 -32.26 25.55
C TYR A 9 26.24 -31.74 24.46
N VAL A 10 27.31 -32.47 24.13
CA VAL A 10 28.20 -32.12 23.00
C VAL A 10 27.48 -32.23 21.65
N LEU A 11 26.66 -33.28 21.47
CA LEU A 11 25.82 -33.42 20.26
C LEU A 11 24.80 -32.28 20.13
N LEU A 12 24.12 -31.91 21.21
CA LEU A 12 23.19 -30.77 21.19
C LEU A 12 23.90 -29.44 20.90
N ALA A 13 25.09 -29.22 21.46
CA ALA A 13 25.89 -28.03 21.20
C ALA A 13 26.35 -27.95 19.73
N MET A 14 26.72 -29.08 19.11
CA MET A 14 27.03 -29.14 17.67
C MET A 14 25.81 -28.86 16.79
N CYS A 15 24.63 -29.39 17.13
CA CYS A 15 23.42 -29.08 16.38
C CYS A 15 23.05 -27.58 16.45
N LEU A 16 23.20 -26.97 17.63
CA LEU A 16 22.97 -25.53 17.82
C LEU A 16 23.97 -24.66 17.05
N SER A 17 25.25 -25.05 17.00
CA SER A 17 26.25 -24.32 16.24
C SER A 17 26.04 -24.43 14.73
N VAL A 18 25.69 -25.61 14.23
CA VAL A 18 25.33 -25.82 12.81
C VAL A 18 24.09 -25.00 12.43
N TYR A 19 23.06 -24.97 13.29
CA TYR A 19 21.87 -24.16 13.07
C TYR A 19 22.20 -22.65 13.02
N GLY A 20 23.07 -22.17 13.89
CA GLY A 20 23.54 -20.78 13.87
C GLY A 20 24.29 -20.40 12.60
N VAL A 21 25.17 -21.28 12.12
CA VAL A 21 25.92 -21.07 10.86
C VAL A 21 25.00 -21.05 9.65
N LEU A 22 23.99 -21.92 9.59
CA LEU A 22 23.03 -21.96 8.49
C LEU A 22 22.20 -20.67 8.39
N ASN A 23 21.75 -20.13 9.52
CA ASN A 23 21.02 -18.85 9.55
C ASN A 23 21.91 -17.67 9.12
N ALA A 24 23.19 -17.68 9.49
CA ALA A 24 24.13 -16.63 9.09
C ALA A 24 24.32 -16.61 7.56
N VAL A 25 24.40 -17.76 6.89
CA VAL A 25 24.53 -17.85 5.43
C VAL A 25 23.30 -17.28 4.71
N ILE A 26 22.09 -17.59 5.21
CA ILE A 26 20.84 -17.06 4.64
C ILE A 26 20.75 -15.54 4.79
N ALA A 27 21.13 -15.00 5.96
CA ALA A 27 21.14 -13.57 6.20
C ALA A 27 22.12 -12.78 5.31
N ARG A 28 23.23 -13.40 4.87
CA ARG A 28 24.18 -12.75 3.95
C ARG A 28 23.80 -12.89 2.47
N ALA A 29 22.80 -13.71 2.15
CA ALA A 29 22.31 -13.97 0.79
C ALA A 29 21.04 -13.17 0.45
N GLN A 30 20.53 -12.32 1.35
CA GLN A 30 19.43 -11.42 1.02
C GLN A 30 19.93 -10.29 0.13
N ASP A 31 19.67 -10.43 -1.17
CA ASP A 31 19.86 -9.37 -2.14
C ASP A 31 18.80 -8.29 -1.91
N GLY A 32 19.26 -7.10 -1.50
CA GLY A 32 18.40 -5.94 -1.28
C GLY A 32 17.67 -5.52 -2.55
N GLU A 33 18.27 -5.74 -3.73
CA GLU A 33 17.62 -5.47 -5.01
C GLU A 33 16.43 -6.42 -5.24
N ALA A 34 16.59 -7.71 -4.94
CA ALA A 34 15.52 -8.70 -5.05
C ALA A 34 14.34 -8.37 -4.11
N GLY A 35 14.63 -7.91 -2.88
CA GLY A 35 13.60 -7.45 -1.94
C GLY A 35 12.84 -6.21 -2.45
N ILE A 36 13.55 -5.24 -3.04
CA ILE A 36 12.93 -4.03 -3.62
C ILE A 36 12.07 -4.39 -4.83
N ARG A 37 12.54 -5.28 -5.71
CA ARG A 37 11.74 -5.76 -6.86
C ARG A 37 10.47 -6.48 -6.41
N ALA A 38 10.58 -7.37 -5.43
CA ALA A 38 9.42 -8.07 -4.87
C ALA A 38 8.41 -7.10 -4.22
N ALA A 39 8.89 -6.07 -3.52
CA ALA A 39 8.03 -5.04 -2.97
C ALA A 39 7.33 -4.20 -4.06
N ALA A 40 8.04 -3.86 -5.14
CA ALA A 40 7.46 -3.14 -6.28
C ALA A 40 6.34 -3.96 -6.95
N ASP A 41 6.55 -5.26 -7.18
CA ASP A 41 5.52 -6.15 -7.75
C ASP A 41 4.29 -6.24 -6.85
N GLN A 42 4.49 -6.31 -5.53
CA GLN A 42 3.38 -6.30 -4.57
C GLN A 42 2.59 -4.99 -4.60
N VAL A 43 3.27 -3.84 -4.65
CA VAL A 43 2.60 -2.53 -4.74
C VAL A 43 1.80 -2.40 -6.04
N SER A 44 2.36 -2.84 -7.17
CA SER A 44 1.64 -2.89 -8.45
C SER A 44 0.42 -3.80 -8.39
N GLY A 45 0.52 -4.96 -7.72
CA GLY A 45 -0.60 -5.88 -7.55
C GLY A 45 -1.77 -5.31 -6.72
N TYR A 46 -1.52 -4.37 -5.82
CA TYR A 46 -2.57 -3.68 -5.06
C TYR A 46 -3.12 -2.43 -5.73
N PHE A 47 -2.55 -2.02 -6.87
CA PHE A 47 -2.87 -0.75 -7.50
C PHE A 47 -4.35 -0.65 -7.92
N ASP A 48 -4.89 -1.71 -8.52
CA ASP A 48 -6.29 -1.76 -8.96
C ASP A 48 -7.26 -1.68 -7.78
N THR A 49 -7.06 -2.53 -6.76
CA THR A 49 -7.88 -2.50 -5.53
C THR A 49 -7.78 -1.16 -4.81
N GLY A 50 -6.59 -0.54 -4.80
CA GLY A 50 -6.37 0.80 -4.25
C GLY A 50 -7.15 1.86 -5.04
N CYS A 51 -7.19 1.75 -6.36
CA CYS A 51 -7.96 2.64 -7.22
C CYS A 51 -9.46 2.53 -6.95
N ASP A 52 -9.99 1.32 -6.80
CA ASP A 52 -11.40 1.09 -6.47
C ASP A 52 -11.77 1.71 -5.12
N LEU A 53 -10.88 1.60 -4.13
CA LEU A 53 -11.07 2.24 -2.83
C LEU A 53 -11.12 3.78 -2.95
N VAL A 54 -10.23 4.39 -3.74
CA VAL A 54 -10.23 5.83 -3.99
C VAL A 54 -11.51 6.26 -4.71
N TYR A 55 -12.01 5.48 -5.66
CA TYR A 55 -13.31 5.75 -6.30
C TYR A 55 -14.48 5.66 -5.34
N ALA A 56 -14.50 4.66 -4.46
CA ALA A 56 -15.54 4.54 -3.44
C ALA A 56 -15.55 5.76 -2.50
N ILE A 57 -14.38 6.19 -2.01
CA ILE A 57 -14.25 7.38 -1.17
C ILE A 57 -14.64 8.64 -1.95
N GLY A 58 -14.17 8.76 -3.19
CA GLY A 58 -14.48 9.86 -4.10
C GLY A 58 -15.96 10.01 -4.36
N ALA A 59 -16.69 8.92 -4.53
CA ALA A 59 -18.14 8.92 -4.70
C ALA A 59 -18.85 9.48 -3.46
N VAL A 60 -18.47 9.02 -2.26
CA VAL A 60 -19.07 9.50 -1.01
C VAL A 60 -18.80 11.00 -0.79
N VAL A 61 -17.56 11.42 -0.93
CA VAL A 61 -17.17 12.84 -0.76
C VAL A 61 -17.77 13.71 -1.86
N GLY A 62 -17.88 13.20 -3.09
CA GLY A 62 -18.52 13.86 -4.22
C GLY A 62 -19.99 14.16 -3.95
N LEU A 63 -20.74 13.20 -3.42
CA LEU A 63 -22.14 13.39 -3.03
C LEU A 63 -22.28 14.43 -1.92
N ILE A 64 -21.41 14.40 -0.90
CA ILE A 64 -21.41 15.40 0.18
C ILE A 64 -21.13 16.81 -0.38
N GLY A 65 -20.19 16.92 -1.33
CA GLY A 65 -19.90 18.17 -2.03
C GLY A 65 -21.09 18.71 -2.83
N ALA A 66 -21.83 17.83 -3.51
CA ALA A 66 -23.03 18.19 -4.26
C ALA A 66 -24.11 18.78 -3.35
N VAL A 67 -24.33 18.19 -2.18
CA VAL A 67 -25.28 18.72 -1.18
C VAL A 67 -24.86 20.11 -0.72
N LYS A 68 -23.56 20.36 -0.50
CA LYS A 68 -23.06 21.70 -0.13
C LYS A 68 -23.29 22.73 -1.24
N VAL A 69 -23.04 22.38 -2.49
CA VAL A 69 -23.29 23.26 -3.64
C VAL A 69 -24.77 23.59 -3.76
N PHE A 70 -25.64 22.59 -3.61
CA PHE A 70 -27.10 22.76 -3.62
C PHE A 70 -27.57 23.71 -2.50
N ASN A 71 -27.05 23.54 -1.29
CA ASN A 71 -27.39 24.40 -0.16
C ASN A 71 -26.97 25.86 -0.41
N LYS A 72 -25.75 26.10 -0.93
CA LYS A 72 -25.29 27.46 -1.30
C LYS A 72 -26.17 28.09 -2.38
N TRP A 73 -26.59 27.30 -3.36
CA TRP A 73 -27.49 27.75 -4.43
C TRP A 73 -28.84 28.21 -3.89
N ASN A 74 -29.44 27.41 -2.99
CA ASN A 74 -30.72 27.77 -2.36
C ASN A 74 -30.58 28.96 -1.40
N ALA A 75 -29.41 29.16 -0.79
CA ALA A 75 -29.13 30.31 0.06
C ALA A 75 -28.87 31.61 -0.74
N GLY A 76 -28.76 31.54 -2.08
CA GLY A 76 -28.50 32.72 -2.92
C GLY A 76 -27.09 33.27 -2.77
N GLU A 77 -26.12 32.44 -2.36
CA GLU A 77 -24.75 32.89 -2.14
C GLU A 77 -24.06 33.26 -3.47
N PRO A 78 -23.42 34.44 -3.57
CA PRO A 78 -22.83 34.93 -4.82
C PRO A 78 -21.64 34.11 -5.34
N ASP A 79 -21.01 33.29 -4.48
CA ASP A 79 -19.89 32.42 -4.83
C ASP A 79 -20.31 30.99 -5.23
N THR A 80 -21.60 30.68 -5.31
CA THR A 80 -22.11 29.34 -5.63
C THR A 80 -21.52 28.79 -6.93
N ASN A 81 -21.46 29.59 -8.00
CA ASN A 81 -20.90 29.15 -9.29
C ASN A 81 -19.42 28.76 -9.19
N LYS A 82 -18.65 29.50 -8.38
CA LYS A 82 -17.23 29.18 -8.13
C LYS A 82 -17.09 27.87 -7.37
N VAL A 83 -17.91 27.67 -6.34
CA VAL A 83 -17.88 26.44 -5.52
C VAL A 83 -18.36 25.24 -6.33
N ALA A 84 -19.39 25.40 -7.17
CA ALA A 84 -19.90 24.38 -8.08
C ALA A 84 -18.84 23.96 -9.11
N ALA A 85 -18.16 24.93 -9.74
CA ALA A 85 -17.10 24.66 -10.69
C ALA A 85 -15.90 23.94 -10.04
N ALA A 86 -15.48 24.38 -8.84
CA ALA A 86 -14.38 23.75 -8.10
C ALA A 86 -14.72 22.31 -7.66
N TRP A 87 -15.94 22.07 -7.20
CA TRP A 87 -16.43 20.73 -6.88
C TRP A 87 -16.41 19.83 -8.12
N PHE A 88 -17.00 20.28 -9.23
CA PHE A 88 -17.07 19.49 -10.46
C PHE A 88 -15.69 19.18 -11.04
N GLY A 89 -14.78 20.16 -11.04
CA GLY A 89 -13.39 19.96 -11.45
C GLY A 89 -12.66 18.93 -10.59
N SER A 90 -12.92 18.92 -9.28
CA SER A 90 -12.35 17.93 -8.35
C SER A 90 -12.87 16.51 -8.63
N CYS A 91 -14.15 16.37 -8.96
CA CYS A 91 -14.75 15.08 -9.34
C CYS A 91 -14.13 14.54 -10.64
N ILE A 92 -13.96 15.37 -11.66
CA ILE A 92 -13.32 14.97 -12.92
C ILE A 92 -11.86 14.56 -12.69
N PHE A 93 -11.12 15.35 -11.92
CA PHE A 93 -9.72 15.06 -11.60
C PHE A 93 -9.56 13.67 -10.95
N LEU A 94 -10.45 13.33 -10.01
CA LEU A 94 -10.43 12.03 -9.32
C LEU A 94 -10.66 10.85 -10.28
N VAL A 95 -11.46 11.02 -11.34
CA VAL A 95 -11.66 9.97 -12.36
C VAL A 95 -10.43 9.83 -13.26
N ILE A 96 -9.83 10.95 -13.67
CA ILE A 96 -8.71 10.95 -14.62
C ILE A 96 -7.39 10.50 -13.96
N VAL A 97 -7.18 10.82 -12.67
CA VAL A 97 -5.91 10.51 -11.98
C VAL A 97 -5.62 9.01 -11.96
N ALA A 98 -6.65 8.17 -11.87
CA ALA A 98 -6.51 6.73 -11.94
C ALA A 98 -5.82 6.26 -13.23
N THR A 99 -6.28 6.74 -14.39
CA THR A 99 -5.67 6.44 -15.69
C THR A 99 -4.23 6.94 -15.80
N VAL A 100 -3.93 8.13 -15.26
CA VAL A 100 -2.57 8.69 -15.30
C VAL A 100 -1.62 7.88 -14.42
N LEU A 101 -2.05 7.50 -13.22
CA LEU A 101 -1.21 6.72 -12.31
C LEU A 101 -0.98 5.29 -12.83
N LYS A 102 -2.01 4.64 -13.38
CA LYS A 102 -1.86 3.36 -14.10
C LYS A 102 -0.79 3.45 -15.19
N SER A 103 -0.85 4.53 -15.99
CA SER A 103 0.16 4.80 -17.02
C SER A 103 1.58 5.03 -16.49
N PHE A 104 1.77 5.54 -15.27
CA PHE A 104 3.10 5.70 -14.67
C PHE A 104 3.70 4.39 -14.16
N PHE A 105 2.87 3.46 -13.71
CA PHE A 105 3.30 2.16 -13.20
C PHE A 105 3.28 1.04 -14.26
N GLY A 106 2.78 1.34 -15.47
CA GLY A 106 2.75 0.38 -16.58
C GLY A 106 1.73 -0.75 -16.38
N VAL A 107 0.67 -0.48 -15.60
CA VAL A 107 -0.45 -1.39 -15.29
C VAL A 107 -1.72 -0.99 -16.02
#